data_AF-A0A9Q0XNL7-F1
#
_entry.id   AF-A0A9Q0XNL7-F1
#
_cell.length_a   1.000
_cell.length_b   1.000
_cell.length_c   1.000
_cell.angle_alpha   90.00
_cell.angle_beta   90.00
_cell.angle_gamma   90.00
#
_symmetry.space_group_name_H-M   'P 1'
#
loop_
_entity.id
_entity.type
_entity.pdbx_description
1 polymer ?
#
loop_
_entity_poly.entity_id
_entity_poly.type
_entity_poly.pdbx_seq_one_letter_code
_entity_poly.pdbx_strand_id
1 'polypeptide(L)'
;MPRYELALIMKAMQRPETAATLKRTVEALMEKGAVVRNLENLGQRQLPYRMYKHDEHHYRGGYFLVDFESPPTVVSTTMEQLGRDIDIIRSTVVKHDAAKPEECMGIIAVNEARRLLAEKNINKKKPRRQNVTMNS
;
A
#
# COMPACT_ATOMS: atom_id res chain seq x y z
N MET A 1 -8.60 -18.73 0.79
CA MET A 1 -8.56 -17.89 -0.42
C MET A 1 -8.16 -16.48 0.02
N PRO A 2 -7.25 -15.79 -0.69
CA PRO A 2 -6.87 -14.43 -0.31
C PRO A 2 -8.05 -13.46 -0.47
N ARG A 3 -8.10 -12.47 0.43
CA ARG A 3 -9.11 -11.41 0.45
C ARG A 3 -8.55 -10.17 -0.23
N TYR A 4 -9.37 -9.58 -1.07
CA TYR A 4 -9.04 -8.40 -1.85
C TYR A 4 -10.12 -7.35 -1.67
N GLU A 5 -9.71 -6.11 -1.85
CA GLU A 5 -10.58 -4.95 -1.88
C GLU A 5 -10.46 -4.29 -3.25
N LEU A 6 -11.60 -4.13 -3.91
CA LEU A 6 -11.71 -3.46 -5.20
C LEU A 6 -12.25 -2.05 -4.94
N ALA A 7 -11.38 -1.06 -5.11
CA ALA A 7 -11.74 0.34 -5.11
C ALA A 7 -12.16 0.77 -6.53
N LEU A 8 -13.43 1.14 -6.68
CA LEU A 8 -14.04 1.57 -7.92
C LEU A 8 -14.32 3.06 -7.89
N ILE A 9 -13.94 3.73 -8.97
CA ILE A 9 -14.37 5.08 -9.30
C ILE A 9 -15.23 4.98 -10.55
N MET A 10 -16.54 5.12 -10.36
CA MET A 10 -17.53 5.07 -11.43
C MET A 10 -17.84 6.47 -11.95
N LYS A 11 -18.29 6.56 -13.20
CA LYS A 11 -18.84 7.77 -13.79
C LYS A 11 -19.99 8.31 -12.93
N ALA A 12 -20.07 9.63 -12.84
CA ALA A 12 -21.21 10.31 -12.21
C ALA A 12 -22.45 10.12 -13.08
N MET A 13 -23.33 9.21 -12.66
CA MET A 13 -24.50 8.76 -13.39
C MET A 13 -25.76 8.83 -12.52
N GLN A 14 -26.93 8.59 -13.13
CA GLN A 14 -28.16 8.46 -12.36
C GLN A 14 -28.15 7.18 -11.51
N ARG A 15 -28.97 7.15 -10.46
CA ARG A 15 -29.08 5.99 -9.55
C ARG A 15 -29.34 4.64 -10.26
N PRO A 16 -30.27 4.52 -11.25
CA PRO A 16 -30.48 3.25 -11.94
C PRO A 16 -29.28 2.79 -12.77
N GLU A 17 -28.61 3.71 -13.46
CA GLU A 17 -27.40 3.42 -14.25
C GLU A 17 -26.25 2.94 -13.34
N THR A 18 -26.08 3.62 -12.20
CA THR A 18 -25.10 3.23 -11.18
C THR A 18 -25.39 1.83 -10.63
N ALA A 19 -26.65 1.52 -10.33
CA ALA A 19 -27.04 0.20 -9.84
C ALA A 19 -26.82 -0.90 -10.90
N ALA A 20 -27.13 -0.62 -12.16
CA ALA A 20 -26.87 -1.55 -13.26
C ALA A 20 -25.36 -1.83 -13.41
N THR A 21 -24.53 -0.80 -13.26
CA THR A 21 -23.07 -0.95 -13.36
C THR A 21 -22.44 -1.67 -12.18
N LEU A 22 -22.95 -1.45 -10.96
CA LEU A 22 -22.56 -2.25 -9.81
C LEU A 22 -22.97 -3.71 -9.98
N LYS A 23 -24.20 -3.96 -10.44
CA LYS A 23 -24.71 -5.32 -10.65
C LYS A 23 -23.84 -6.10 -11.63
N ARG A 24 -23.57 -5.56 -12.83
CA ARG A 24 -22.71 -6.23 -13.83
C ARG A 24 -21.27 -6.43 -13.35
N THR A 25 -20.74 -5.52 -12.53
CA THR A 25 -19.41 -5.66 -11.91
C THR A 25 -19.38 -6.82 -10.91
N VAL A 26 -20.39 -6.92 -10.06
CA VAL A 26 -20.52 -8.00 -9.07
C VAL A 26 -20.76 -9.35 -9.76
N GLU A 27 -21.64 -9.40 -10.75
CA GLU A 27 -21.89 -10.62 -11.54
C GLU A 27 -20.60 -11.11 -12.21
N ALA A 28 -19.83 -10.21 -12.83
CA ALA A 28 -18.54 -10.54 -13.44
C ALA A 28 -17.50 -11.10 -12.45
N LEU A 29 -17.51 -10.61 -11.20
CA LEU A 29 -16.67 -11.16 -10.14
C LEU A 29 -17.12 -12.59 -9.78
N MET A 30 -18.43 -12.78 -9.60
CA MET A 30 -19.00 -14.07 -9.22
C MET A 30 -18.83 -15.14 -10.30
N GLU A 31 -18.99 -14.80 -11.58
CA GLU A 31 -18.78 -15.69 -12.72
C GLU A 31 -17.36 -16.27 -12.76
N LYS A 32 -16.37 -15.52 -12.28
CA LYS A 32 -14.97 -15.96 -12.20
C LYS A 32 -14.63 -16.71 -10.91
N GLY A 33 -15.63 -17.03 -10.09
CA GLY A 33 -15.44 -17.75 -8.84
C GLY A 33 -14.95 -16.88 -7.68
N ALA A 34 -15.17 -15.56 -7.73
CA ALA A 34 -14.99 -14.71 -6.56
C ALA A 34 -16.23 -14.73 -5.66
N VAL A 35 -16.01 -14.68 -4.34
CA VAL A 35 -17.07 -14.58 -3.34
C VAL A 35 -17.09 -13.15 -2.80
N VAL A 36 -18.14 -12.40 -3.11
CA VAL A 36 -18.32 -11.01 -2.63
C VAL A 36 -18.82 -11.04 -1.19
N ARG A 37 -18.17 -10.26 -0.32
CA ARG A 37 -18.47 -10.16 1.12
C ARG A 37 -19.24 -8.91 1.47
N ASN A 38 -18.77 -7.77 0.99
CA ASN A 38 -19.36 -6.47 1.29
C ASN A 38 -19.28 -5.53 0.09
N LEU A 39 -20.24 -4.61 0.02
CA LEU A 39 -20.28 -3.53 -0.95
C LEU A 39 -20.60 -2.23 -0.21
N GLU A 40 -19.65 -1.31 -0.23
CA GLU A 40 -19.76 -0.02 0.45
C GLU A 40 -19.81 1.13 -0.57
N ASN A 41 -20.65 2.12 -0.29
CA ASN A 41 -20.78 3.33 -1.08
C ASN A 41 -20.19 4.51 -0.31
N LEU A 42 -19.06 5.05 -0.78
CA LEU A 42 -18.38 6.21 -0.18
C LEU A 42 -18.96 7.56 -0.65
N GLY A 43 -19.93 7.49 -1.56
CA GLY A 43 -20.65 8.63 -2.12
C GLY A 43 -20.04 9.17 -3.41
N GLN A 44 -20.77 10.07 -4.05
CA GLN A 44 -20.31 10.79 -5.24
C GLN A 44 -19.56 12.07 -4.82
N ARG A 45 -18.29 12.17 -5.20
CA ARG A 45 -17.41 13.29 -4.83
C ARG A 45 -16.73 13.90 -6.06
N GLN A 46 -16.17 15.08 -5.89
CA GLN A 46 -15.27 15.65 -6.90
C GLN A 46 -13.98 14.83 -6.93
N LEU A 47 -13.47 14.56 -8.13
CA LEU A 47 -12.19 13.89 -8.29
C LEU A 47 -11.06 14.85 -7.89
N PRO A 48 -9.98 14.36 -7.25
CA PRO A 48 -8.84 15.21 -6.88
C PRO A 48 -8.19 15.92 -8.09
N TYR A 49 -8.30 15.33 -9.28
CA TYR A 49 -7.83 15.89 -10.54
C TYR A 49 -8.72 15.42 -11.69
N ARG A 50 -8.63 16.10 -12.84
CA ARG A 50 -9.35 15.73 -14.07
C ARG A 50 -8.82 14.40 -14.60
N MET A 51 -9.70 13.41 -14.69
CA MET A 51 -9.37 12.12 -15.29
C MET A 51 -9.91 12.07 -16.72
N TYR A 52 -9.12 11.57 -17.67
CA TYR A 52 -9.57 11.32 -19.04
C TYR A 52 -9.56 9.81 -19.29
N LYS A 53 -10.71 9.26 -19.66
CA LYS A 53 -10.90 7.82 -19.86
C LYS A 53 -12.08 7.63 -20.81
N HIS A 54 -12.02 6.63 -21.68
CA HIS A 54 -13.09 6.31 -22.65
C HIS A 54 -13.57 7.52 -23.48
N ASP A 55 -12.61 8.37 -23.90
CA ASP A 55 -12.86 9.60 -24.66
C ASP A 55 -13.69 10.68 -23.94
N GLU A 56 -13.81 10.59 -22.61
CA GLU A 56 -14.53 11.56 -21.80
C GLU A 56 -13.63 12.15 -20.69
N HIS A 57 -13.82 13.44 -20.40
CA HIS A 57 -13.21 14.11 -19.26
C HIS A 57 -14.14 14.06 -18.04
N HIS A 58 -13.68 13.44 -16.96
CA HIS A 58 -14.42 13.33 -15.72
C HIS A 58 -13.85 14.27 -14.64
N TYR A 59 -14.76 14.98 -13.97
CA TYR A 59 -14.47 15.86 -12.82
C TYR A 59 -15.12 15.38 -11.52
N ARG A 60 -16.14 14.53 -11.62
CA ARG A 60 -16.86 13.92 -10.49
C ARG A 60 -16.97 12.43 -10.73
N GLY A 61 -17.01 11.65 -9.66
CA GLY A 61 -17.16 10.20 -9.73
C GLY A 61 -17.81 9.63 -8.46
N GLY A 62 -18.43 8.47 -8.60
CA GLY A 62 -18.95 7.66 -7.51
C GLY A 62 -17.87 6.74 -6.98
N TYR A 63 -17.63 6.76 -5.68
CA TYR A 63 -16.63 5.91 -5.02
C TYR A 63 -17.32 4.70 -4.38
N PHE A 64 -16.89 3.51 -4.76
CA PHE A 64 -17.40 2.25 -4.23
C PHE A 64 -16.25 1.35 -3.80
N LEU A 65 -16.44 0.63 -2.70
CA LEU A 65 -15.55 -0.43 -2.25
C LEU A 65 -16.28 -1.76 -2.35
N VAL A 66 -15.64 -2.74 -2.96
CA VAL A 66 -16.13 -4.12 -3.02
C VAL A 66 -15.10 -5.01 -2.36
N ASP A 67 -15.51 -5.63 -1.26
CA ASP A 67 -14.69 -6.63 -0.56
C ASP A 67 -15.05 -8.02 -1.07
N PHE A 68 -14.04 -8.77 -1.51
CA PHE A 68 -14.24 -10.09 -2.11
C PHE A 68 -13.06 -11.03 -1.85
N GLU A 69 -13.35 -12.33 -1.84
CA GLU A 69 -12.34 -13.39 -1.79
C GLU A 69 -12.24 -14.06 -3.16
N SER A 70 -11.02 -14.26 -3.66
CA SER A 70 -10.82 -14.80 -5.00
C SER A 70 -9.45 -15.46 -5.13
N PRO A 71 -9.26 -16.47 -5.99
CA PRO A 71 -7.92 -16.92 -6.36
C PRO A 71 -7.14 -15.81 -7.09
N PRO A 72 -5.80 -15.74 -6.91
CA PRO A 72 -4.99 -14.66 -7.49
C PRO A 72 -5.01 -14.63 -9.04
N THR A 73 -5.31 -15.75 -9.69
CA THR A 73 -5.44 -15.87 -11.15
C THR A 73 -6.60 -15.07 -11.72
N VAL A 74 -7.64 -14.79 -10.92
CA VAL A 74 -8.85 -14.07 -11.36
C VAL A 74 -8.64 -12.56 -11.32
N VAL A 75 -7.71 -12.06 -10.50
CA VAL A 75 -7.48 -10.62 -10.30
C VAL A 75 -7.09 -9.92 -11.61
N SER A 76 -6.17 -10.51 -12.39
CA SER A 76 -5.74 -9.95 -13.68
C SER A 76 -6.91 -9.88 -14.67
N THR A 77 -7.64 -10.99 -14.82
CA THR A 77 -8.78 -11.10 -15.74
C THR A 77 -9.90 -10.14 -15.36
N THR A 78 -10.11 -9.90 -14.07
CA THR A 78 -11.08 -8.91 -13.56
C THR A 78 -10.63 -7.49 -13.88
N MET A 79 -9.37 -7.14 -13.62
CA MET A 79 -8.84 -5.82 -13.95
C MET A 79 -8.95 -5.49 -15.45
N GLU A 80 -8.70 -6.47 -16.33
CA GLU A 80 -8.90 -6.30 -17.77
C GLU A 80 -10.36 -6.05 -18.15
N GLN A 81 -11.29 -6.80 -17.56
CA GLN A 81 -12.72 -6.61 -17.84
C GLN A 81 -13.21 -5.23 -17.38
N LEU A 82 -12.82 -4.81 -16.17
CA LEU A 82 -13.15 -3.49 -15.64
C LEU A 82 -12.47 -2.35 -16.43
N GLY A 83 -11.31 -2.62 -17.05
CA GLY A 83 -10.60 -1.63 -17.86
C GLY A 83 -11.25 -1.31 -19.21
N ARG A 84 -12.08 -2.23 -19.73
CA ARG A 84 -12.88 -2.07 -20.97
C ARG A 84 -14.23 -1.41 -20.72
N ASP A 85 -14.61 -1.31 -19.46
CA ASP A 85 -15.90 -0.82 -19.03
C ASP A 85 -16.00 0.71 -19.10
N ILE A 86 -16.84 1.21 -20.00
CA ILE A 86 -17.01 2.65 -20.25
C ILE A 86 -17.47 3.46 -19.04
N ASP A 87 -18.18 2.85 -18.10
CA ASP A 87 -18.71 3.56 -16.93
C ASP A 87 -17.72 3.57 -15.76
N ILE A 88 -16.59 2.84 -15.87
CA ILE A 88 -15.54 2.78 -14.86
C ILE A 88 -14.41 3.73 -15.26
N ILE A 89 -14.21 4.77 -14.44
CA ILE A 89 -13.13 5.73 -14.65
C ILE A 89 -11.81 5.11 -14.20
N ARG A 90 -11.82 4.43 -13.05
CA ARG A 90 -10.64 3.77 -12.47
C ARG A 90 -11.07 2.60 -11.60
N SER A 91 -10.35 1.48 -11.74
CA SER A 91 -10.43 0.33 -10.85
C SER A 91 -9.05 0.06 -10.25
N THR A 92 -9.01 -0.26 -8.96
CA THR A 92 -7.80 -0.66 -8.26
C THR A 92 -8.12 -1.84 -7.35
N VAL A 93 -7.39 -2.95 -7.50
CA VAL A 93 -7.47 -4.08 -6.58
C VAL A 93 -6.30 -4.01 -5.61
N VAL A 94 -6.61 -4.03 -4.32
CA VAL A 94 -5.65 -4.02 -3.21
C VAL A 94 -5.84 -5.28 -2.39
N LYS A 95 -4.77 -5.81 -1.79
CA LYS A 95 -4.91 -6.90 -0.81
C LYS A 95 -5.57 -6.36 0.43
N HIS A 96 -6.63 -7.02 0.90
CA HIS A 96 -7.27 -6.67 2.16
C HIS A 96 -6.53 -7.39 3.29
N ASP A 97 -5.37 -6.85 3.65
CA ASP A 97 -4.63 -7.30 4.82
C ASP A 97 -5.28 -6.66 6.04
N ALA A 98 -5.97 -7.46 6.85
CA ALA A 98 -6.42 -7.02 8.17
C ALA A 98 -5.16 -6.67 8.96
N ALA A 99 -4.83 -5.38 9.02
CA ALA A 99 -3.66 -4.90 9.73
C ALA A 99 -3.74 -5.43 11.16
N LYS A 100 -2.81 -6.31 11.53
CA LYS A 100 -2.64 -6.69 12.92
C LYS A 100 -2.06 -5.45 13.59
N PRO A 101 -2.76 -4.80 14.52
CA PRO A 101 -2.17 -3.68 15.23
C PRO A 101 -0.98 -4.22 16.03
N GLU A 102 0.22 -3.95 15.54
CA GLU A 102 1.43 -4.16 16.33
C GLU A 102 1.51 -3.06 17.38
N GLU A 103 1.82 -3.43 18.61
CA GLU A 103 1.99 -2.47 19.69
C GLU A 103 3.21 -1.59 19.39
N CYS A 104 2.97 -0.31 19.12
CA CYS A 104 4.02 0.66 18.92
C CYS A 104 4.54 1.13 20.29
N MET A 105 5.76 0.75 20.65
CA MET A 105 6.43 1.22 21.87
C MET A 105 6.94 2.68 21.80
N GLY A 106 6.64 3.38 20.70
CA GLY A 106 7.10 4.75 20.46
C GLY A 106 8.56 4.83 20.01
N ILE A 107 9.10 6.05 19.96
CA ILE A 107 10.48 6.29 19.54
C ILE A 107 11.42 5.83 20.66
N ILE A 108 12.18 4.76 20.42
CA ILE A 108 13.21 4.29 21.34
C ILE A 108 14.53 4.98 20.96
N ALA A 109 15.06 5.82 21.86
CA ALA A 109 16.36 6.44 21.68
C ALA A 109 17.47 5.38 21.75
N VAL A 110 18.21 5.21 20.65
CA VAL A 110 19.36 4.30 20.59
C VAL A 110 20.59 5.04 21.13
N ASN A 111 21.08 4.65 22.31
CA ASN A 111 22.34 5.15 22.85
C ASN A 111 23.52 4.39 22.23
N GLU A 112 24.34 5.04 21.40
CA GLU A 112 25.54 4.48 20.74
C GLU A 112 26.74 4.26 21.70
N ALA A 113 26.51 3.77 22.92
CA ALA A 113 27.53 3.70 23.96
C ALA A 113 28.29 2.36 24.01
N ARG A 114 28.79 1.83 22.86
CA ARG A 114 29.58 0.57 22.89
C ARG A 114 30.86 0.49 22.05
N ARG A 115 31.30 1.54 21.35
CA ARG A 115 32.55 1.47 20.56
C ARG A 115 33.73 2.32 21.04
N LEU A 116 33.57 3.19 22.04
CA LEU A 116 34.65 4.13 22.44
C LEU A 116 35.56 3.66 23.59
N LEU A 117 35.41 2.44 24.12
CA LEU A 117 36.24 1.97 25.26
C LEU A 117 37.41 1.05 24.87
N ALA A 118 37.65 0.78 23.58
CA ALA A 118 38.70 -0.15 23.15
C ALA A 118 40.12 0.45 23.01
N GLU A 119 40.32 1.78 23.15
CA GLU A 119 41.62 2.41 22.81
C GLU A 119 42.56 2.73 23.99
N LYS A 120 42.23 2.36 25.24
CA LYS A 120 43.08 2.77 26.39
C LYS A 120 44.33 1.93 26.69
N ASN A 121 44.65 0.91 25.89
CA ASN A 121 45.77 -0.01 26.19
C ASN A 121 47.05 0.16 25.34
N ILE A 122 47.22 1.24 24.58
CA ILE A 122 48.41 1.39 23.71
C ILE A 122 49.55 2.21 24.34
N ASN A 123 49.34 3.00 25.41
CA ASN A 123 50.34 3.98 25.87
C ASN A 123 50.97 3.73 27.26
N LYS A 124 51.48 2.52 27.51
CA LYS A 124 52.41 2.23 28.63
C LYS A 124 53.69 1.53 28.16
N LYS A 125 54.52 2.19 27.34
CA LYS A 125 55.96 1.87 27.21
C LYS A 125 56.77 3.14 27.47
N LYS A 126 57.26 3.28 28.70
CA LYS A 126 58.17 4.35 29.16
C LYS A 126 59.58 4.06 28.61
N PRO A 127 60.32 5.01 27.99
CA PRO A 127 61.64 4.75 27.44
C PRO A 127 62.70 4.55 28.54
N ARG A 128 63.59 3.57 28.34
CA ARG A 128 64.80 3.31 29.16
C ARG A 128 65.73 4.54 29.08
N ARG A 129 66.12 5.09 30.23
CA ARG A 129 67.19 6.09 30.35
C ARG A 129 68.53 5.45 29.95
N GLN A 130 69.20 6.03 28.96
CA GLN A 130 70.61 5.80 28.69
C GLN A 130 71.42 6.79 29.53
N ASN A 131 72.29 6.28 30.41
CA ASN A 131 73.36 7.08 30.99
C ASN A 131 74.68 6.48 30.50
N VAL A 132 75.33 7.16 29.56
CA VAL A 132 76.70 6.90 29.12
C VAL A 132 77.60 7.74 30.02
N THR A 133 78.44 7.09 30.81
CA THR A 133 79.56 7.74 31.51
C THR A 133 80.79 7.72 30.61
N MET A 134 81.35 8.90 30.34
CA MET A 134 82.70 9.05 29.81
C MET A 134 83.42 10.18 30.56
N ASN A 135 84.71 9.93 30.82
CA ASN A 135 85.83 10.82 31.14
C ASN A 135 86.21 11.00 32.63
N SER A 136 87.29 10.34 33.02
CA SER A 136 88.64 10.96 33.11
C SER A 136 89.70 9.88 32.91
#